data_AF-A0A354FRN8-F1
#
_entry.id   AF-A0A354FRN8-F1
#
_cell.length_a   1.000
_cell.length_b   1.000
_cell.length_c   1.000
_cell.angle_alpha   90.00
_cell.angle_beta   90.00
_cell.angle_gamma   90.00
#
_symmetry.space_group_name_H-M   'P 1'
#
loop_
_entity.id
_entity.type
_entity.pdbx_description
1 polymer ?
#
loop_
_entity_poly.entity_id
_entity_poly.type
_entity_poly.pdbx_seq_one_letter_code
_entity_poly.pdbx_strand_id
1 'polypeptide(L)'
;MLCSRLLLLILVFTPFFVLAHTDISETIKALTTRIEAKPTADLYYQRGTEFRALQQKAHAIEDLESALKIEPHNRHALVALVQLYETNTRAKALISRYQKFAKTKEEKFEAHYLLASYNAKLGLFEQASSQCDTLHLIRPSEDPALDLFHAGLLLKLQRPNEAATILKKSLNRTKSIVVRNNWIDAA
;
A
#
# COMPACT_ATOMS: atom_id res chain seq x y z
N MET A 1 -28.39 -0.31 -75.75
CA MET A 1 -27.16 -0.65 -75.01
C MET A 1 -26.87 0.45 -74.01
N LEU A 2 -27.20 0.28 -72.73
CA LEU A 2 -26.63 1.08 -71.65
C LEU A 2 -26.48 0.16 -70.43
N CYS A 3 -25.23 -0.04 -70.02
CA CYS A 3 -24.80 -1.01 -69.03
C CYS A 3 -25.23 -0.63 -67.61
N SER A 4 -25.78 -1.63 -66.93
CA SER A 4 -25.78 -1.78 -65.47
C SER A 4 -24.38 -1.58 -64.89
N ARG A 5 -24.23 -0.69 -63.91
CA ARG A 5 -23.11 -0.71 -62.95
C ARG A 5 -23.64 -0.50 -61.53
N LEU A 6 -23.82 -1.65 -60.89
CA LEU A 6 -23.77 -1.89 -59.46
C LEU A 6 -22.35 -1.57 -58.92
N LEU A 7 -22.21 -1.45 -57.59
CA LEU A 7 -20.98 -1.28 -56.76
C LEU A 7 -20.54 0.19 -56.52
N LEU A 8 -20.17 0.65 -55.30
CA LEU A 8 -20.09 0.04 -53.96
C LEU A 8 -20.03 1.22 -52.95
N LEU A 9 -20.89 1.23 -51.94
CA LEU A 9 -20.78 2.13 -50.78
C LEU A 9 -19.71 1.56 -49.85
N ILE A 10 -18.48 2.07 -49.92
CA ILE A 10 -17.48 1.84 -48.86
C ILE A 10 -17.58 2.99 -47.88
N LEU A 11 -18.47 2.85 -46.89
CA LEU A 11 -18.32 3.54 -45.62
C LEU A 11 -17.10 2.94 -44.94
N VAL A 12 -15.95 3.59 -45.08
CA VAL A 12 -14.78 3.31 -44.24
C VAL A 12 -15.14 3.75 -42.83
N PHE A 13 -15.80 2.88 -42.10
CA PHE A 13 -15.90 2.96 -40.64
C PHE A 13 -14.52 2.54 -40.11
N THR A 14 -13.54 3.44 -40.15
CA THR A 14 -12.39 3.28 -39.26
C THR A 14 -12.94 3.43 -37.85
N PRO A 15 -12.86 2.43 -36.96
CA PRO A 15 -13.09 2.69 -35.56
C PRO A 15 -11.88 3.51 -35.09
N PHE A 16 -12.02 4.83 -35.13
CA PHE A 16 -11.19 5.78 -34.42
C PHE A 16 -11.53 5.65 -32.93
N PHE A 17 -11.27 4.49 -32.34
CA PHE A 17 -11.52 4.19 -30.93
C PHE A 17 -10.70 2.96 -30.53
N VAL A 18 -9.40 3.15 -30.33
CA VAL A 18 -8.69 2.35 -29.33
C VAL A 18 -8.40 3.31 -28.18
N LEU A 19 -9.27 3.20 -27.18
CA LEU A 19 -9.11 3.88 -25.90
C LEU A 19 -7.72 3.58 -25.32
N ALA A 20 -7.18 4.60 -24.65
CA ALA A 20 -5.98 4.59 -23.84
C ALA A 20 -6.10 3.68 -22.61
N HIS A 21 -6.34 2.38 -22.82
CA HIS A 21 -6.03 1.35 -21.86
C HIS A 21 -4.71 0.73 -22.32
N THR A 22 -3.62 1.08 -21.65
CA THR A 22 -2.39 0.29 -21.71
C THR A 22 -2.79 -1.16 -21.51
N ASP A 23 -2.61 -2.01 -22.53
CA ASP A 23 -2.93 -3.42 -22.39
C ASP A 23 -2.02 -3.98 -21.28
N ILE A 24 -2.62 -4.39 -20.16
CA ILE A 24 -1.90 -4.92 -19.01
C ILE A 24 -1.04 -6.12 -19.43
N SER A 25 -1.49 -6.90 -20.43
CA SER A 25 -0.71 -8.00 -21.01
C SER A 25 0.54 -7.51 -21.74
N GLU A 26 0.44 -6.45 -22.55
CA GLU A 26 1.61 -5.84 -23.21
C GLU A 26 2.58 -5.24 -22.20
N THR A 27 2.05 -4.63 -21.14
CA THR A 27 2.85 -4.07 -20.04
C THR A 27 3.65 -5.18 -19.34
N ILE A 28 3.01 -6.31 -19.02
CA ILE A 28 3.69 -7.48 -18.43
C ILE A 28 4.77 -8.03 -19.36
N LYS A 29 4.51 -8.11 -20.67
CA LYS A 29 5.51 -8.55 -21.67
C LYS A 29 6.72 -7.61 -21.69
N ALA A 30 6.48 -6.30 -21.77
CA ALA A 30 7.54 -5.30 -21.76
C ALA A 30 8.36 -5.34 -20.46
N LEU A 31 7.71 -5.47 -19.30
CA LEU A 31 8.37 -5.63 -18.02
C LEU A 31 9.20 -6.92 -17.95
N THR A 32 8.69 -8.01 -18.52
CA THR A 32 9.42 -9.29 -18.59
C THR A 32 10.71 -9.16 -19.37
N THR A 33 10.69 -8.55 -20.56
CA THR A 33 11.91 -8.30 -21.35
C THR A 33 12.91 -7.42 -20.60
N ARG A 34 12.43 -6.41 -19.87
CA ARG A 34 13.30 -5.55 -19.04
C ARG A 34 13.93 -6.32 -17.88
N ILE A 35 13.17 -7.20 -17.23
CA ILE A 35 13.65 -8.06 -16.14
C ILE A 35 14.71 -9.04 -16.66
N GLU A 36 14.51 -9.64 -17.83
CA GLU A 36 15.48 -10.53 -18.47
C GLU A 36 16.79 -9.79 -18.81
N ALA A 37 16.70 -8.54 -19.26
CA ALA A 37 17.86 -7.73 -19.58
C ALA A 37 18.63 -7.24 -18.34
N LYS A 38 17.90 -6.74 -17.32
CA LYS A 38 18.49 -6.28 -16.06
C LYS A 38 17.44 -6.33 -14.94
N PRO A 39 17.45 -7.35 -14.08
CA PRO A 39 16.49 -7.46 -12.99
C PRO A 39 16.73 -6.36 -11.94
N THR A 40 15.65 -5.70 -11.51
CA THR A 40 15.65 -4.74 -10.41
C THR A 40 14.42 -4.96 -9.54
N ALA A 41 14.49 -4.56 -8.27
CA ALA A 41 13.36 -4.69 -7.37
C ALA A 41 12.13 -3.91 -7.85
N ASP A 42 12.34 -2.72 -8.43
CA ASP A 42 11.27 -1.88 -8.99
C ASP A 42 10.58 -2.55 -10.18
N LEU A 43 11.32 -3.17 -11.11
CA LEU A 43 10.71 -3.89 -12.23
C LEU A 43 9.86 -5.09 -11.77
N TYR A 44 10.36 -5.85 -10.81
CA TYR A 44 9.58 -6.94 -10.21
C TYR A 44 8.35 -6.41 -9.47
N TYR A 45 8.49 -5.33 -8.70
CA TYR A 45 7.36 -4.69 -8.03
C TYR A 45 6.28 -4.26 -9.03
N GLN A 46 6.68 -3.55 -10.10
CA GLN A 46 5.78 -3.10 -11.16
C GLN A 46 5.05 -4.28 -11.79
N ARG A 47 5.76 -5.33 -12.20
CA ARG A 47 5.13 -6.50 -12.82
C ARG A 47 4.22 -7.24 -11.85
N GLY A 48 4.60 -7.34 -10.58
CA GLY A 48 3.75 -7.86 -9.52
C GLY A 48 2.46 -7.05 -9.32
N THR A 49 2.51 -5.72 -9.49
CA THR A 49 1.29 -4.88 -9.45
C THR A 49 0.36 -5.12 -10.64
N GLU A 50 0.91 -5.34 -11.83
CA GLU A 50 0.12 -5.70 -13.02
C GLU A 50 -0.53 -7.09 -12.85
N PHE A 51 0.21 -8.07 -12.36
CA PHE A 51 -0.36 -9.39 -12.05
C PHE A 51 -1.47 -9.31 -11.00
N ARG A 52 -1.34 -8.42 -10.00
CA ARG A 52 -2.40 -8.17 -9.02
C ARG A 52 -3.64 -7.56 -9.67
N ALA A 53 -3.46 -6.62 -10.61
CA ALA A 53 -4.58 -6.03 -11.37
C ALA A 53 -5.33 -7.08 -12.20
N LEU A 54 -4.61 -8.08 -12.73
CA LEU A 54 -5.21 -9.25 -13.41
C LEU A 54 -5.73 -10.34 -12.46
N GLN A 55 -5.74 -10.10 -11.15
CA GLN A 55 -6.08 -11.09 -10.11
C GLN A 55 -5.21 -12.37 -10.14
N GLN A 56 -4.06 -12.33 -10.83
CA GLN A 56 -3.09 -13.41 -10.89
C GLN A 56 -2.18 -13.38 -9.66
N LYS A 57 -2.79 -13.69 -8.52
CA LYS A 57 -2.18 -13.56 -7.20
C LYS A 57 -0.87 -14.33 -7.01
N ALA A 58 -0.76 -15.53 -7.58
CA ALA A 58 0.44 -16.35 -7.47
C ALA A 58 1.66 -15.66 -8.10
N HIS A 59 1.52 -15.20 -9.35
CA HIS A 59 2.57 -14.45 -10.06
C HIS A 59 2.89 -13.13 -9.36
N ALA A 60 1.88 -12.43 -8.84
CA ALA A 60 2.10 -11.20 -8.07
C ALA A 60 2.94 -11.45 -6.82
N ILE A 61 2.66 -12.52 -6.08
CA ILE A 61 3.45 -12.91 -4.89
C ILE A 61 4.89 -13.25 -5.29
N GLU A 62 5.10 -14.03 -6.34
CA GLU A 62 6.42 -14.43 -6.80
C GLU A 62 7.29 -13.23 -7.20
N ASP A 63 6.70 -12.28 -7.93
CA ASP A 63 7.38 -11.05 -8.32
C ASP A 63 7.71 -10.17 -7.11
N LEU A 64 6.77 -9.99 -6.19
CA LEU A 64 7.03 -9.19 -4.98
C LEU A 64 8.07 -9.83 -4.06
N GLU A 65 8.09 -11.16 -3.95
CA GLU A 65 9.16 -11.89 -3.25
C GLU A 65 10.51 -11.73 -3.96
N SER A 66 10.52 -11.72 -5.29
CA SER A 66 11.73 -11.46 -6.08
C SER A 66 12.24 -10.03 -5.89
N ALA A 67 11.34 -9.04 -5.80
CA ALA A 67 11.69 -7.67 -5.45
C ALA A 67 12.38 -7.60 -4.08
N LEU A 68 11.83 -8.28 -3.06
CA LEU A 68 12.41 -8.34 -1.71
C LEU A 68 13.69 -9.18 -1.61
N LYS A 69 13.98 -10.07 -2.57
CA LYS A 69 15.28 -10.75 -2.66
C LYS A 69 16.38 -9.79 -3.12
N ILE A 70 16.07 -8.86 -4.03
CA ILE A 70 17.01 -7.86 -4.54
C ILE A 70 17.17 -6.71 -3.55
N GLU A 71 16.05 -6.16 -3.07
CA GLU A 71 16.01 -5.08 -2.08
C GLU A 71 15.18 -5.53 -0.87
N PRO A 72 15.82 -6.10 0.17
CA PRO A 72 15.11 -6.59 1.36
C PRO A 72 14.28 -5.54 2.09
N HIS A 73 14.58 -4.25 1.86
CA HIS A 73 13.92 -3.11 2.47
C HIS A 73 13.01 -2.35 1.50
N ASN A 74 12.66 -2.95 0.35
CA ASN A 74 11.72 -2.33 -0.58
C ASN A 74 10.31 -2.27 0.05
N ARG A 75 9.97 -1.08 0.59
CA ARG A 75 8.71 -0.82 1.27
C ARG A 75 7.50 -1.11 0.40
N HIS A 76 7.56 -0.75 -0.87
CA HIS A 76 6.44 -0.93 -1.80
C HIS A 76 6.12 -2.42 -2.01
N ALA A 77 7.17 -3.23 -2.21
CA ALA A 77 7.02 -4.67 -2.33
C ALA A 77 6.53 -5.32 -1.03
N LEU A 78 7.07 -4.89 0.11
CA LEU A 78 6.67 -5.38 1.43
C LEU A 78 5.17 -5.15 1.72
N VAL A 79 4.70 -3.91 1.51
CA VAL A 79 3.28 -3.54 1.72
C VAL A 79 2.37 -4.34 0.78
N ALA A 80 2.72 -4.42 -0.50
CA ALA A 80 1.91 -5.14 -1.48
C ALA A 80 1.83 -6.65 -1.16
N LEU A 81 2.95 -7.25 -0.72
CA LEU A 81 3.02 -8.67 -0.39
C LEU A 81 2.22 -8.99 0.88
N VAL A 82 2.32 -8.15 1.92
CA VAL A 82 1.51 -8.26 3.15
C VAL A 82 0.01 -8.18 2.84
N GLN A 83 -0.40 -7.31 1.90
CA GLN A 83 -1.80 -7.21 1.48
C GLN A 83 -2.29 -8.46 0.72
N LEU A 84 -1.40 -9.13 -0.01
CA LEU A 84 -1.73 -10.35 -0.75
C LEU A 84 -1.75 -11.59 0.13
N TYR A 85 -0.95 -11.66 1.20
CA TYR A 85 -0.97 -12.81 2.08
C TYR A 85 -2.33 -12.95 2.78
N GLU A 86 -3.00 -14.07 2.46
CA GLU A 86 -4.34 -14.41 2.99
C GLU A 86 -4.30 -14.81 4.46
N THR A 87 -3.16 -15.38 4.88
CA THR A 87 -2.99 -15.87 6.24
C THR A 87 -2.21 -14.85 7.07
N ASN A 88 -2.74 -14.61 8.27
CA ASN A 88 -2.11 -13.79 9.31
C ASN A 88 -0.66 -14.23 9.57
N THR A 89 -0.41 -15.54 9.56
CA THR A 89 0.90 -16.12 9.85
C THR A 89 1.99 -15.68 8.87
N ARG A 90 1.75 -15.72 7.56
CA ARG A 90 2.77 -15.35 6.56
C ARG A 90 3.07 -13.86 6.59
N ALA A 91 2.03 -13.03 6.71
CA ALA A 91 2.18 -11.58 6.83
C ALA A 91 2.94 -11.19 8.10
N LYS A 92 2.57 -11.74 9.27
CA LYS A 92 3.29 -11.46 10.52
C LYS A 92 4.74 -11.93 10.48
N ALA A 93 5.02 -13.10 9.90
CA ALA A 93 6.38 -13.60 9.76
C ALA A 93 7.23 -12.67 8.86
N LEU A 94 6.67 -12.19 7.75
CA LEU A 94 7.34 -11.26 6.86
C LEU A 94 7.63 -9.91 7.54
N ILE A 95 6.64 -9.33 8.22
CA ILE A 95 6.80 -8.06 8.95
C ILE A 95 7.81 -8.22 10.10
N SER A 96 7.76 -9.32 10.84
CA SER A 96 8.72 -9.63 11.92
C SER A 96 10.15 -9.76 11.40
N ARG A 97 10.32 -10.42 10.25
CA ARG A 97 11.62 -10.48 9.57
C ARG A 97 12.11 -9.07 9.21
N TYR A 98 11.25 -8.24 8.63
CA TYR A 98 11.61 -6.86 8.30
C TYR A 98 12.01 -6.04 9.53
N GLN A 99 11.25 -6.12 10.62
CA GLN A 99 11.58 -5.47 11.91
C GLN A 99 12.96 -5.89 12.43
N LYS A 100 13.33 -7.17 12.33
CA LYS A 100 14.63 -7.68 12.79
C LYS A 100 15.80 -7.10 11.99
N PHE A 101 15.61 -6.82 10.70
CA PHE A 101 16.66 -6.31 9.81
C PHE A 101 16.60 -4.79 9.61
N ALA A 102 15.64 -4.09 10.23
CA ALA A 102 15.55 -2.65 10.24
C ALA A 102 16.68 -2.04 11.09
N LYS A 103 17.58 -1.29 10.45
CA LYS A 103 18.77 -0.71 11.07
C LYS A 103 18.56 0.77 11.35
N THR A 104 18.01 1.50 10.38
CA THR A 104 17.83 2.94 10.49
C THR A 104 16.59 3.30 11.32
N LYS A 105 16.53 4.53 11.82
CA LYS A 105 15.36 5.06 12.53
C LYS A 105 14.11 5.03 11.63
N GLU A 106 14.27 5.35 10.34
CA GLU A 106 13.20 5.29 9.34
C GLU A 106 12.71 3.87 9.13
N GLU A 107 13.62 2.93 8.83
CA GLU A 107 13.23 1.53 8.59
C GLU A 107 12.49 0.93 9.79
N LYS A 108 12.95 1.24 11.02
CA LYS A 108 12.28 0.79 12.25
C LYS A 108 10.88 1.40 12.35
N PHE A 109 10.76 2.71 12.12
CA PHE A 109 9.47 3.39 12.12
C PHE A 109 8.52 2.76 11.10
N GLU A 110 8.95 2.59 9.85
CA GLU A 110 8.14 1.98 8.79
C GLU A 110 7.72 0.55 9.12
N ALA A 111 8.61 -0.25 9.71
CA ALA A 111 8.31 -1.63 10.09
C ALA A 111 7.23 -1.71 11.18
N HIS A 112 7.34 -0.86 12.21
CA HIS A 112 6.32 -0.77 13.26
C HIS A 112 5.00 -0.19 12.73
N TYR A 113 5.05 0.79 11.83
CA TYR A 113 3.86 1.37 11.21
C TYR A 113 3.11 0.36 10.34
N LEU A 114 3.85 -0.43 9.56
CA LEU A 114 3.27 -1.52 8.78
C LEU A 114 2.59 -2.55 9.67
N LEU A 115 3.23 -2.94 10.78
CA LEU A 115 2.63 -3.87 11.75
C LEU A 115 1.37 -3.29 12.40
N ALA A 116 1.41 -2.02 12.81
CA ALA A 116 0.26 -1.33 13.40
C ALA A 116 -0.93 -1.30 12.43
N SER A 117 -0.68 -0.90 11.18
CA SER A 117 -1.69 -0.83 10.12
C SER A 117 -2.25 -2.22 9.78
N TYR A 118 -1.39 -3.24 9.73
CA TYR A 118 -1.82 -4.61 9.47
C TYR A 118 -2.69 -5.16 10.60
N ASN A 119 -2.29 -4.97 11.87
CA ASN A 119 -3.08 -5.37 13.03
C ASN A 119 -4.42 -4.63 13.09
N ALA A 120 -4.45 -3.33 12.78
CA ALA A 120 -5.68 -2.54 12.72
C ALA A 120 -6.64 -3.09 11.66
N LYS A 121 -6.15 -3.44 10.47
CA LYS A 121 -6.95 -4.08 9.40
C LYS A 121 -7.55 -5.42 9.85
N LEU A 122 -6.85 -6.16 10.70
CA LEU A 122 -7.32 -7.42 11.28
C LEU A 122 -8.25 -7.24 12.49
N GLY A 123 -8.54 -6.00 12.91
CA GLY A 123 -9.33 -5.71 14.11
C GLY A 123 -8.57 -5.94 15.43
N LEU A 124 -7.26 -6.19 15.38
CA LEU A 124 -6.41 -6.40 16.54
C LEU A 124 -5.97 -5.04 17.12
N PHE A 125 -6.94 -4.24 17.57
CA PHE A 125 -6.74 -2.84 17.92
C PHE A 125 -5.77 -2.63 19.09
N GLU A 126 -5.75 -3.51 20.09
CA GLU A 126 -4.77 -3.44 21.19
C GLU A 126 -3.33 -3.62 20.68
N GLN A 127 -3.11 -4.61 19.81
CA GLN A 127 -1.79 -4.83 19.21
C GLN A 127 -1.38 -3.65 18.33
N ALA A 128 -2.33 -3.08 17.57
CA ALA A 128 -2.09 -1.90 16.76
C ALA A 128 -1.75 -0.65 17.60
N SER A 129 -2.49 -0.42 18.70
CA SER A 129 -2.24 0.67 19.64
C SER A 129 -0.85 0.55 20.28
N SER A 130 -0.48 -0.65 20.74
CA SER A 130 0.85 -0.91 21.31
C SER A 130 1.99 -0.62 20.31
N GLN A 131 1.78 -0.89 19.01
CA GLN A 131 2.75 -0.48 18.00
C GLN A 131 2.81 1.05 17.84
N CYS A 132 1.69 1.76 17.97
CA CYS A 132 1.68 3.23 17.97
C CYS A 132 2.44 3.82 19.16
N ASP A 133 2.34 3.22 20.34
CA ASP A 133 3.16 3.61 21.50
C ASP A 133 4.65 3.49 21.17
N THR A 134 5.06 2.40 20.52
CA THR A 134 6.44 2.21 20.07
C THR A 134 6.85 3.24 19.01
N LEU A 135 5.96 3.57 18.07
CA LEU A 135 6.22 4.60 17.05
C LEU A 135 6.43 5.98 17.67
N HIS A 136 5.67 6.34 18.71
CA HIS A 136 5.85 7.58 19.46
C HIS A 136 7.18 7.63 20.23
N LEU A 137 7.75 6.48 20.62
CA LEU A 137 9.10 6.42 21.18
C LEU A 137 10.17 6.63 20.11
N ILE A 138 9.95 6.10 18.90
CA ILE A 138 10.89 6.28 17.77
C ILE A 138 10.86 7.73 17.30
N ARG A 139 9.68 8.31 17.05
CA ARG A 139 9.50 9.70 16.62
C ARG A 139 8.58 10.45 17.59
N PRO A 140 9.13 10.95 18.71
CA PRO A 140 8.34 11.70 19.66
C PRO A 140 7.78 12.96 19.01
N SER A 141 6.45 13.04 18.91
CA SER A 141 5.75 14.29 18.62
C SER A 141 6.06 14.91 17.24
N GLU A 142 6.24 14.09 16.20
CA GLU A 142 6.54 14.60 14.85
C GLU A 142 5.34 14.50 13.88
N ASP A 143 4.48 13.49 14.03
CA ASP A 143 3.49 13.14 12.99
C ASP A 143 2.04 13.20 13.48
N PRO A 144 1.26 14.24 13.10
CA PRO A 144 -0.16 14.34 13.45
C PRO A 144 -1.02 13.24 12.83
N ALA A 145 -0.59 12.64 11.72
CA ALA A 145 -1.32 11.53 11.11
C ALA A 145 -1.18 10.27 11.96
N LEU A 146 -0.02 10.03 12.58
CA LEU A 146 0.16 8.97 13.56
C LEU A 146 -0.69 9.20 14.81
N ASP A 147 -0.73 10.44 15.32
CA ASP A 147 -1.57 10.80 16.48
C ASP A 147 -3.07 10.52 16.19
N LEU A 148 -3.55 10.92 15.00
CA LEU A 148 -4.93 10.66 14.56
C LEU A 148 -5.21 9.17 14.39
N PHE A 149 -4.28 8.43 13.77
CA PHE A 149 -4.40 6.98 13.62
C PHE A 149 -4.48 6.29 14.98
N HIS A 150 -3.59 6.63 15.92
CA HIS A 150 -3.56 6.06 17.26
C HIS A 150 -4.82 6.39 18.05
N ALA A 151 -5.27 7.65 18.02
CA ALA A 151 -6.53 8.06 18.64
C ALA A 151 -7.74 7.29 18.08
N GLY A 152 -7.79 7.08 16.76
CA GLY A 152 -8.82 6.26 16.13
C GLY A 152 -8.84 4.82 16.65
N LEU A 153 -7.67 4.21 16.88
CA LEU A 153 -7.56 2.88 17.48
C LEU A 153 -8.07 2.87 18.93
N LEU A 154 -7.70 3.87 19.74
CA LEU A 154 -8.14 4.00 21.12
C LEU A 154 -9.65 4.19 21.23
N LEU A 155 -10.28 4.92 20.31
CA LEU A 155 -11.74 5.05 20.24
C LEU A 155 -12.40 3.70 19.92
N LYS A 156 -11.84 2.89 19.01
CA LYS A 156 -12.32 1.52 18.75
C LYS A 156 -12.19 0.60 19.97
N LEU A 157 -11.22 0.88 20.84
CA LEU A 157 -11.01 0.20 22.13
C LEU A 157 -11.87 0.74 23.27
N GLN A 158 -12.75 1.72 23.01
CA GLN A 158 -13.55 2.39 24.05
C GLN A 158 -12.69 3.10 25.10
N ARG A 159 -11.54 3.67 24.68
CA ARG A 159 -10.60 4.43 25.52
C ARG A 159 -10.56 5.92 25.10
N PRO A 160 -11.68 6.66 25.16
CA PRO A 160 -11.78 8.03 24.66
C PRO A 160 -10.88 9.02 25.40
N ASN A 161 -10.70 8.87 26.72
CA ASN A 161 -9.86 9.76 27.51
C ASN A 161 -8.39 9.75 27.05
N GLU A 162 -7.87 8.58 26.68
CA GLU A 162 -6.52 8.44 26.16
C GLU A 162 -6.41 9.02 24.75
N ALA A 163 -7.40 8.77 23.89
CA ALA A 163 -7.49 9.37 22.57
C ALA A 163 -7.48 10.91 22.65
N ALA A 164 -8.33 11.47 23.52
CA ALA A 164 -8.42 12.92 23.74
C ALA A 164 -7.10 13.50 24.26
N THR A 165 -6.38 12.76 25.12
CA THR A 165 -5.06 13.19 25.63
C THR A 165 -4.03 13.30 24.50
N ILE A 166 -3.94 12.30 23.63
CA ILE A 166 -3.04 12.29 22.47
C ILE A 166 -3.40 13.44 21.53
N LEU A 167 -4.67 13.58 21.18
CA LEU A 167 -5.14 14.60 20.24
C LEU A 167 -4.96 16.01 20.79
N LYS A 168 -5.17 16.23 22.09
CA LYS A 168 -4.90 17.53 22.74
C LYS A 168 -3.43 17.90 22.65
N LYS A 169 -2.52 16.95 22.91
CA LYS A 169 -1.07 17.16 22.77
C LYS A 169 -0.70 17.49 21.32
N SER A 170 -1.27 16.75 20.37
CA SER A 170 -1.06 16.98 18.92
C SER A 170 -1.60 18.33 18.46
N LEU A 171 -2.78 18.73 18.95
CA LEU A 171 -3.40 20.02 18.67
C LEU A 171 -2.54 21.19 19.16
N ASN A 172 -2.03 21.10 20.40
CA ASN A 172 -1.18 22.14 20.97
C ASN A 172 0.10 22.35 20.15
N ARG A 173 0.63 21.28 19.56
CA ARG A 173 1.83 21.34 18.71
C ARG A 173 1.54 21.92 17.33
N THR A 174 0.44 21.49 16.70
CA THR A 174 0.22 21.69 15.25
C THR A 174 -0.79 22.79 14.94
N LYS A 175 -1.67 23.12 15.90
CA LYS A 175 -2.86 23.95 15.70
C LYS A 175 -3.75 23.46 14.54
N SER A 176 -3.66 22.16 14.21
CA SER A 176 -4.39 21.56 13.10
C SER A 176 -5.90 21.51 13.37
N ILE A 177 -6.68 22.02 12.44
CA ILE A 177 -8.15 21.98 12.54
C ILE A 177 -8.70 20.55 12.48
N VAL A 178 -8.04 19.67 11.72
CA VAL A 178 -8.43 18.25 11.64
C VAL A 178 -8.25 17.60 13.00
N VAL A 179 -7.11 17.83 13.65
CA VAL A 179 -6.83 17.31 15.00
C VAL A 179 -7.79 17.91 16.03
N ARG A 180 -8.10 19.20 15.93
CA ARG A 180 -9.07 19.86 16.81
C ARG A 180 -10.44 19.21 16.74
N ASN A 181 -10.95 18.97 15.53
CA ASN A 181 -12.27 18.37 15.36
C ASN A 181 -12.31 16.95 15.94
N ASN A 182 -11.30 16.13 15.64
CA ASN A 182 -11.19 14.79 16.21
C ASN A 182 -11.03 14.81 17.74
N TRP A 183 -10.37 15.82 18.31
CA TRP A 183 -10.24 15.97 19.76
C TRP A 183 -11.59 16.27 20.42
N ILE A 184 -12.39 17.16 19.82
CA ILE A 184 -13.74 17.50 20.29
C ILE A 184 -14.64 16.27 20.23
N ASP A 185 -14.56 15.48 19.15
CA ASP A 185 -15.37 14.26 19.00
C ASP A 185 -14.98 13.15 20.00
N ALA A 186 -13.74 13.18 20.50
CA ALA A 186 -13.21 12.21 21.44
C ALA A 186 -13.37 12.59 22.93
N ALA A 187 -13.69 13.86 23.22
CA ALA A 187 -13.79 14.43 24.57
C ALA A 187 -15.23 14.41 25.08
#